data_AF-A0A4Y7WIA6-F1
#
_entry.id   AF-A0A4Y7WIA6-F1
#
_cell.length_a   1.000
_cell.length_b   1.000
_cell.length_c   1.000
_cell.angle_alpha   90.00
_cell.angle_beta   90.00
_cell.angle_gamma   90.00
#
_symmetry.space_group_name_H-M   'P 1'
#
loop_
_entity.id
_entity.type
_entity.pdbx_description
1 polymer ?
#
loop_
_entity_poly.entity_id
_entity_poly.type
_entity_poly.pdbx_seq_one_letter_code
_entity_poly.pdbx_strand_id
1 'polypeptide(L)'
;MNVQLTHEAQQCLEGFLQMKTTLHSDTEEDWVFQAEDGKLYKVRKYDGATFCNNQLIVLLSFNEDEARWSRLILSLLKRFPDGVEFLEDDPNSSYFFAYQVKRRKRLKATIQYSKANGAVRILALDEWKKQRNYAG
;
A
#
# COMPACT_ATOMS: atom_id res chain seq x y z
N MET A 1 13.22 -20.78 -4.35
CA MET A 1 12.00 -20.80 -3.52
C MET A 1 12.27 -19.98 -2.27
N ASN A 2 11.70 -18.77 -2.16
CA ASN A 2 11.89 -17.92 -0.98
C ASN A 2 10.83 -18.30 0.07
N VAL A 3 11.12 -19.35 0.85
CA VAL A 3 10.19 -19.99 1.81
C VAL A 3 9.58 -18.96 2.80
N GLN A 4 10.32 -17.90 3.11
CA GLN A 4 9.90 -16.85 4.01
C GLN A 4 8.72 -16.02 3.47
N LEU A 5 8.74 -15.66 2.19
CA LEU A 5 7.68 -14.84 1.58
C LEU A 5 6.37 -15.62 1.40
N THR A 6 6.44 -16.91 1.05
CA THR A 6 5.24 -17.75 0.91
C THR A 6 4.52 -17.89 2.26
N HIS A 7 5.26 -18.09 3.34
CA HIS A 7 4.70 -18.19 4.69
C HIS A 7 4.10 -16.87 5.16
N GLU A 8 4.75 -15.75 4.87
CA GLU A 8 4.22 -14.42 5.17
C GLU A 8 2.93 -14.13 4.40
N ALA A 9 2.89 -14.42 3.10
CA ALA A 9 1.68 -14.29 2.29
C ALA A 9 0.53 -15.13 2.85
N GLN A 10 0.82 -16.36 3.28
CA GLN A 10 -0.15 -17.23 3.95
C GLN A 10 -0.67 -16.59 5.25
N GLN A 11 0.20 -16.13 6.13
CA GLN A 11 -0.20 -15.50 7.40
C GLN A 11 -1.03 -14.22 7.17
N CYS A 12 -0.64 -13.37 6.22
CA CYS A 12 -1.40 -12.19 5.85
C CYS A 12 -2.80 -12.54 5.33
N LEU A 13 -2.90 -13.55 4.47
CA LEU A 13 -4.18 -14.02 3.94
C LEU A 13 -5.07 -14.62 5.04
N GLU A 14 -4.51 -15.47 5.91
CA GLU A 14 -5.24 -16.03 7.06
C GLU A 14 -5.73 -14.93 8.01
N GLY A 15 -4.91 -13.89 8.24
CA GLY A 15 -5.30 -12.72 9.03
C GLY A 15 -6.44 -11.91 8.40
N PHE A 16 -6.49 -11.81 7.07
CA PHE A 16 -7.60 -11.16 6.38
C PHE A 16 -8.88 -12.01 6.42
N LEU A 17 -8.77 -13.30 6.11
CA LEU A 17 -9.92 -14.22 6.02
C LEU A 17 -10.43 -14.68 7.39
N GLN A 18 -9.62 -14.55 8.45
CA GLN A 18 -9.88 -15.09 9.80
C GLN A 18 -10.07 -16.62 9.80
N MET A 19 -9.36 -17.34 8.92
CA MET A 19 -9.41 -18.80 8.77
C MET A 19 -8.07 -19.36 8.28
N LYS A 20 -7.87 -20.68 8.39
CA LYS A 20 -6.66 -21.33 7.88
C LYS A 20 -6.68 -21.52 6.38
N THR A 21 -5.48 -21.53 5.80
CA THR A 21 -5.25 -21.80 4.39
C THR A 21 -4.12 -22.81 4.22
N THR A 22 -4.09 -23.50 3.09
CA THR A 22 -3.01 -24.42 2.70
C THR A 22 -2.51 -24.03 1.31
N LEU A 23 -1.20 -24.03 1.10
CA LEU A 23 -0.62 -23.78 -0.23
C LEU A 23 -1.04 -24.91 -1.19
N HIS A 24 -1.82 -24.56 -2.21
CA HIS A 24 -2.31 -25.47 -3.24
C HIS A 24 -1.37 -25.53 -4.45
N SER A 25 -0.87 -24.37 -4.91
CA SER A 25 0.14 -24.29 -5.96
C SER A 25 0.99 -23.04 -5.83
N ASP A 26 2.20 -23.10 -6.40
CA ASP A 26 3.20 -22.03 -6.39
C ASP A 26 3.77 -21.90 -7.81
N THR A 27 3.45 -20.81 -8.52
CA THR A 27 3.94 -20.51 -9.87
C THR A 27 5.01 -19.43 -9.81
N GLU A 28 5.55 -18.99 -10.96
CA GLU A 28 6.50 -17.87 -10.95
C GLU A 28 5.85 -16.56 -10.47
N GLU A 29 4.60 -16.31 -10.85
CA GLU A 29 3.90 -15.04 -10.62
C GLU A 29 2.94 -15.05 -9.43
N ASP A 30 2.44 -16.23 -9.04
CA ASP A 30 1.32 -16.36 -8.12
C ASP A 30 1.55 -17.46 -7.07
N TRP A 31 1.06 -17.23 -5.86
CA TRP A 31 0.75 -18.27 -4.88
C TRP A 31 -0.75 -18.57 -4.92
N VAL A 32 -1.13 -19.84 -4.92
CA VAL A 32 -2.55 -20.25 -4.80
C VAL A 32 -2.73 -20.95 -3.47
N PHE A 33 -3.61 -20.41 -2.64
CA PHE A 33 -3.97 -20.97 -1.34
C PHE A 33 -5.41 -21.51 -1.36
N GLN A 34 -5.61 -22.68 -0.79
CA GLN A 34 -6.94 -23.23 -0.53
C GLN A 34 -7.35 -22.94 0.91
N ALA A 35 -8.50 -22.29 1.11
CA ALA A 35 -9.05 -22.04 2.43
C ALA A 35 -9.88 -23.21 2.96
N GLU A 36 -10.20 -23.20 4.26
CA GLU A 36 -11.04 -24.22 4.91
C GLU A 36 -12.43 -24.37 4.29
N ASP A 37 -12.97 -23.30 3.68
CA ASP A 37 -14.25 -23.32 2.96
C ASP A 37 -14.16 -23.90 1.54
N GLY A 38 -12.98 -24.40 1.16
CA GLY A 38 -12.69 -25.02 -0.13
C GLY A 38 -12.40 -24.04 -1.26
N LYS A 39 -12.50 -22.72 -1.04
CA LYS A 39 -12.20 -21.72 -2.07
C LYS A 39 -10.71 -21.59 -2.32
N LEU A 40 -10.38 -21.19 -3.55
CA LEU A 40 -9.01 -20.90 -3.99
C LEU A 40 -8.78 -19.39 -4.06
N TYR A 41 -7.71 -18.96 -3.41
CA TYR A 41 -7.25 -17.59 -3.32
C TYR A 41 -5.91 -17.47 -4.04
N LYS A 42 -5.85 -16.63 -5.06
CA LYS A 42 -4.65 -16.39 -5.84
C LYS A 42 -4.01 -15.09 -5.40
N VAL A 43 -2.81 -15.17 -4.85
CA VAL A 43 -2.03 -14.04 -4.35
C VAL A 43 -0.88 -13.79 -5.33
N ARG A 44 -0.87 -12.62 -5.95
CA ARG A 44 0.18 -12.25 -6.88
C ARG A 44 1.43 -11.82 -6.15
N LYS A 45 2.59 -12.35 -6.53
CA LYS A 45 3.84 -12.16 -5.78
C LYS A 45 4.40 -10.75 -5.86
N TYR A 46 4.16 -10.03 -6.95
CA TYR A 46 4.81 -8.74 -7.19
C TYR A 46 4.15 -7.58 -6.43
N ASP A 47 2.85 -7.63 -6.14
CA ASP A 47 2.09 -6.56 -5.49
C ASP A 47 1.10 -7.03 -4.41
N GLY A 48 1.05 -8.33 -4.14
CA GLY A 48 0.12 -8.93 -3.19
C GLY A 48 -1.35 -8.81 -3.57
N ALA A 49 -1.65 -8.50 -4.83
CA ALA A 49 -3.01 -8.50 -5.32
C ALA A 49 -3.62 -9.89 -5.17
N THR A 50 -4.69 -9.97 -4.37
CA THR A 50 -5.31 -11.22 -3.97
C THR A 50 -6.68 -11.34 -4.60
N PHE A 51 -6.90 -12.46 -5.29
CA PHE A 51 -8.10 -12.74 -6.07
C PHE A 51 -8.81 -13.99 -5.55
N CYS A 52 -10.14 -13.97 -5.57
CA CYS A 52 -10.99 -15.14 -5.40
C CYS A 52 -12.03 -15.14 -6.53
N ASN A 53 -12.22 -16.25 -7.23
CA ASN A 53 -13.11 -16.34 -8.40
C ASN A 53 -12.87 -15.20 -9.44
N ASN A 54 -11.60 -14.91 -9.72
CA ASN A 54 -11.13 -13.82 -10.60
C ASN A 54 -11.55 -12.40 -10.19
N GLN A 55 -12.06 -12.20 -8.97
CA GLN A 55 -12.35 -10.87 -8.42
C GLN A 55 -11.25 -10.46 -7.44
N LEU A 56 -10.75 -9.23 -7.58
CA LEU A 56 -9.82 -8.64 -6.61
C LEU A 56 -10.55 -8.41 -5.29
N ILE A 57 -10.03 -8.96 -4.20
CA ILE A 57 -10.65 -8.85 -2.87
C ILE A 57 -9.80 -8.07 -1.87
N VAL A 58 -8.47 -8.11 -2.00
CA VAL A 58 -7.54 -7.39 -1.11
C VAL A 58 -6.17 -7.21 -1.77
N LEU A 59 -5.45 -6.17 -1.35
CA LEU A 59 -4.02 -6.01 -1.61
C LEU A 59 -3.29 -6.33 -0.31
N LEU A 60 -2.55 -7.45 -0.28
CA LEU A 60 -1.73 -7.82 0.87
C LEU A 60 -0.38 -7.12 0.74
N SER A 61 0.12 -6.55 1.84
CA SER A 61 1.49 -6.04 1.90
C SER A 61 2.35 -7.11 2.57
N PHE A 62 3.40 -7.54 1.88
CA PHE A 62 4.36 -8.50 2.40
C PHE A 62 5.57 -7.76 2.93
N ASN A 63 6.35 -8.39 3.79
CA ASN A 63 7.44 -7.81 4.57
C ASN A 63 7.04 -6.65 5.51
N GLU A 64 7.82 -6.46 6.58
CA GLU A 64 7.58 -5.38 7.55
C GLU A 64 7.68 -4.01 6.89
N ASP A 65 8.47 -3.86 5.83
CA ASP A 65 8.67 -2.59 5.17
C ASP A 65 7.42 -2.19 4.39
N GLU A 66 6.84 -3.04 3.53
CA GLU A 66 5.59 -2.69 2.84
C GLU A 66 4.44 -2.50 3.83
N ALA A 67 4.38 -3.28 4.91
CA ALA A 67 3.38 -3.07 5.95
C ALA A 67 3.55 -1.70 6.64
N ARG A 68 4.79 -1.25 6.89
CA ARG A 68 5.08 0.11 7.40
C ARG A 68 4.73 1.17 6.38
N TRP A 69 5.04 0.96 5.10
CA TRP A 69 4.68 1.85 3.98
C TRP A 69 3.16 1.99 3.82
N SER A 70 2.42 0.89 3.83
CA SER A 70 0.95 0.90 3.77
C SER A 70 0.34 1.63 4.96
N ARG A 71 0.84 1.40 6.18
CA ARG A 71 0.40 2.13 7.38
C ARG A 71 0.70 3.62 7.29
N LEU A 72 1.88 3.98 6.78
CA LEU A 72 2.28 5.38 6.56
C LEU A 72 1.35 6.05 5.56
N ILE A 73 1.15 5.46 4.38
CA ILE A 73 0.27 5.97 3.33
C ILE A 73 -1.15 6.13 3.85
N LEU A 74 -1.70 5.14 4.55
CA LEU A 74 -3.03 5.22 5.15
C LEU A 74 -3.14 6.34 6.21
N SER A 75 -2.10 6.51 7.05
CA SER A 75 -2.04 7.60 8.02
C SER A 75 -2.03 8.97 7.34
N LEU A 76 -1.27 9.10 6.25
CA LEU A 76 -1.23 10.32 5.45
C LEU A 76 -2.58 10.58 4.77
N LEU A 77 -3.22 9.57 4.18
CA LEU A 77 -4.54 9.68 3.55
C LEU A 77 -5.64 10.07 4.55
N LYS A 78 -5.57 9.64 5.82
CA LYS A 78 -6.51 10.11 6.86
C LYS A 78 -6.44 11.63 7.07
N ARG A 79 -5.26 12.23 6.87
CA ARG A 79 -5.04 13.69 7.00
C ARG A 79 -5.23 14.43 5.67
N PHE A 80 -4.85 13.78 4.57
CA PHE A 80 -4.82 14.28 3.19
C PHE A 80 -5.59 13.32 2.28
N PRO A 81 -6.93 13.34 2.34
CA PRO A 81 -7.78 12.32 1.74
C PRO A 81 -7.79 12.33 0.21
N ASP A 82 -7.36 13.42 -0.41
CA ASP A 82 -7.44 13.59 -1.87
C ASP A 82 -6.25 12.98 -2.60
N GLY A 83 -5.22 12.55 -1.88
CA GLY A 83 -4.15 11.73 -2.46
C GLY A 83 -2.83 11.84 -1.71
N VAL A 84 -2.00 10.81 -1.87
CA VAL A 84 -0.61 10.78 -1.43
C VAL A 84 0.21 10.21 -2.57
N GLU A 85 1.34 10.83 -2.87
CA GLU A 85 2.24 10.46 -3.96
C GLU A 85 3.65 10.35 -3.40
N PHE A 86 4.33 9.25 -3.70
CA PHE A 86 5.73 9.07 -3.37
C PHE A 86 6.61 9.97 -4.26
N LEU A 87 7.60 10.62 -3.66
CA LEU A 87 8.51 11.52 -4.36
C LEU A 87 9.86 10.88 -4.60
N GLU A 88 10.57 10.64 -3.51
CA GLU A 88 11.95 10.22 -3.51
C GLU A 88 12.25 9.51 -2.19
N ASP A 89 13.31 8.72 -2.22
CA ASP A 89 13.78 7.94 -1.09
C ASP A 89 15.29 8.14 -0.95
N ASP A 90 15.73 8.46 0.27
CA ASP A 90 17.12 8.53 0.65
C ASP A 90 17.41 7.47 1.75
N PRO A 91 18.69 7.20 2.10
CA PRO A 91 19.02 6.16 3.07
C PRO A 91 18.35 6.33 4.45
N ASN A 92 18.02 7.57 4.83
CA ASN A 92 17.49 7.92 6.13
C ASN A 92 15.99 8.27 6.12
N SER A 93 15.44 8.65 4.97
CA SER A 93 14.09 9.22 4.87
C SER A 93 13.42 8.95 3.54
N SER A 94 12.10 8.85 3.56
CA SER A 94 11.24 8.78 2.38
C SER A 94 10.38 10.03 2.31
N TYR A 95 10.16 10.57 1.11
CA TYR A 95 9.44 11.82 0.91
C TYR A 95 8.17 11.60 0.10
N PHE A 96 7.14 12.39 0.41
CA PHE A 96 5.83 12.28 -0.21
C PHE A 96 5.22 13.65 -0.47
N PHE A 97 4.42 13.76 -1.52
CA PHE A 97 3.40 14.78 -1.60
C PHE A 97 2.08 14.25 -1.05
N ALA A 98 1.38 15.07 -0.28
CA ALA A 98 0.05 14.77 0.21
C ALA A 98 -0.92 15.90 -0.16
N TYR A 99 -2.09 15.54 -0.66
CA TYR A 99 -3.03 16.45 -1.30
C TYR A 99 -4.32 16.53 -0.49
N GLN A 100 -4.85 17.75 -0.37
CA GLN A 100 -6.16 17.93 0.25
C GLN A 100 -6.94 19.07 -0.40
N VAL A 101 -8.21 18.86 -0.72
CA VAL A 101 -9.14 19.86 -1.22
C VAL A 101 -10.10 20.22 -0.09
N LYS A 102 -9.98 21.44 0.44
CA LYS A 102 -10.92 22.01 1.40
C LYS A 102 -11.71 23.15 0.76
N ARG A 103 -12.99 22.91 0.47
CA ARG A 103 -13.90 23.88 -0.16
C ARG A 103 -13.34 24.41 -1.50
N ARG A 104 -12.74 25.60 -1.49
CA ARG A 104 -12.13 26.28 -2.65
C ARG A 104 -10.60 26.25 -2.64
N LYS A 105 -9.98 25.74 -1.58
CA LYS A 105 -8.53 25.70 -1.41
C LYS A 105 -8.04 24.29 -1.69
N ARG A 106 -6.95 24.19 -2.43
CA ARG A 106 -6.24 22.94 -2.64
C ARG A 106 -4.89 23.06 -1.97
N LEU A 107 -4.60 22.16 -1.06
CA LEU A 107 -3.38 22.09 -0.30
C LEU A 107 -2.52 20.97 -0.88
N LYS A 108 -1.22 21.23 -0.93
CA LYS A 108 -0.18 20.26 -1.22
C LYS A 108 0.82 20.35 -0.07
N ALA A 109 1.05 19.23 0.62
CA ALA A 109 2.04 19.15 1.67
C ALA A 109 3.21 18.29 1.21
N THR A 110 4.43 18.74 1.48
CA THR A 110 5.63 17.91 1.35
C THR A 110 5.88 17.24 2.69
N ILE A 111 5.92 15.91 2.70
CA ILE A 111 6.04 15.07 3.88
C ILE A 111 7.39 14.38 3.85
N GLN A 112 8.08 14.34 4.99
CA GLN A 112 9.23 13.49 5.23
C GLN A 112 8.86 12.42 6.25
N TYR A 113 9.20 11.18 5.95
CA TYR A 113 9.14 10.04 6.86
C TYR A 113 10.56 9.60 7.20
N SER A 114 10.92 9.63 8.47
CA SER A 114 12.23 9.16 8.96
C SER A 114 12.20 7.65 9.15
N LYS A 115 13.11 6.94 8.46
CA LYS A 115 13.24 5.48 8.56
C LYS A 115 13.82 5.04 9.90
N ALA A 116 14.63 5.88 10.54
CA ALA A 116 15.31 5.55 11.80
C ALA A 116 14.35 5.45 13.00
N ASN A 117 13.28 6.25 13.02
CA ASN A 117 12.37 6.35 14.17
C ASN A 117 10.88 6.42 13.80
N GLY A 118 10.56 6.31 12.51
CA GLY A 118 9.18 6.37 12.02
C GLY A 118 8.53 7.75 12.12
N ALA A 119 9.28 8.82 12.43
CA ALA A 119 8.73 10.15 12.60
C ALA A 119 8.26 10.74 11.25
N VAL A 120 7.06 11.33 11.25
CA VAL A 120 6.49 12.03 10.09
C VAL A 120 6.57 13.54 10.31
N ARG A 121 7.13 14.27 9.35
CA ARG A 121 7.28 15.73 9.39
C ARG A 121 6.65 16.35 8.14
N ILE A 122 5.94 17.46 8.32
CA ILE A 122 5.53 18.32 7.20
C ILE A 122 6.64 19.33 6.97
N LEU A 123 7.28 19.26 5.80
CA LEU A 123 8.35 20.16 5.40
C LEU A 123 7.80 21.45 4.79
N ALA A 124 6.74 21.35 3.99
CA ALA A 124 6.09 22.48 3.34
C ALA A 124 4.59 22.24 3.23
N LEU A 125 3.80 23.31 3.21
CA LEU A 125 2.36 23.29 3.01
C LEU A 125 1.97 24.46 2.11
N ASP A 126 1.64 24.15 0.86
CA ASP A 126 1.36 25.13 -0.18
C ASP A 126 -0.11 25.09 -0.60
N GLU A 127 -0.69 26.26 -0.84
CA GLU A 127 -1.95 26.37 -1.59
C GLU A 127 -1.64 26.35 -3.09
N TRP A 128 -2.07 25.31 -3.81
CA TRP A 128 -1.86 25.22 -5.25
C TRP A 128 -3.13 25.58 -6.03
N LYS A 129 -3.01 26.50 -6.98
CA LYS A 129 -4.08 26.83 -7.91
C LYS A 129 -3.96 25.91 -9.13
N LYS A 130 -5.10 25.37 -9.60
CA LYS A 130 -5.15 24.70 -10.91
C LYS A 130 -4.66 25.72 -11.94
N GLN A 131 -3.51 25.49 -12.59
CA GLN A 131 -3.21 26.26 -13.81
C GLN A 131 -4.38 26.00 -14.75
N ARG A 132 -5.12 27.06 -15.12
CA ARG A 132 -6.04 27.01 -16.24
C ARG A 132 -5.16 26.87 -17.47
N ASN A 133 -4.93 25.64 -17.91
CA ASN A 133 -4.48 25.43 -19.27
C ASN A 133 -5.64 25.86 -20.17
N TYR A 134 -5.58 27.11 -20.63
CA TYR A 134 -6.34 27.54 -21.80
C TYR A 134 -5.72 26.78 -22.98
N ALA A 135 -6.38 25.70 -23.40
CA ALA A 135 -6.23 25.22 -24.76
C ALA A 135 -6.85 26.30 -25.65
N GLY A 136 -6.00 27.10 -26.28
CA GLY A 136 -6.36 27.93 -27.43
C GLY A 136 -6.38 27.10 -28.70
#